data_AF-A0A5C4NJX5-F1
#
_entry.id   AF-A0A5C4NJX5-F1
#
_cell.length_a   1.000
_cell.length_b   1.000
_cell.length_c   1.000
_cell.angle_alpha   90.00
_cell.angle_beta   90.00
_cell.angle_gamma   90.00
#
_symmetry.space_group_name_H-M   'P 1'
#
loop_
_entity.id
_entity.type
_entity.pdbx_description
1 polymer ?
#
loop_
_entity_poly.entity_id
_entity_poly.type
_entity_poly.pdbx_seq_one_letter_code
_entity_poly.pdbx_strand_id
1 'polypeptide(L)'
;MLSGRRLDLLDPTPMDIEIVDIAHGLAFVARWNGQTQGDWPYSVAEHSLLVEEIFGLTAPEPSLRWRLAALLHDAPEYVIGDMISPVKAVLGEGYGALDARLAQAVHLRFGLPATLPREIKAAIKRADKVSAWLEATRIAGFSVTEADRLFGRPPDGVLAGLVLRLRPPTEARAAFLARHAELMEA
;
A
#
# COMPACT_ATOMS: atom_id res chain seq x y z
N MET A 1 4.14 6.62 -18.50
CA MET A 1 4.56 5.35 -17.89
C MET A 1 5.33 4.52 -18.91
N LEU A 2 6.03 3.47 -18.47
CA LEU A 2 6.83 2.63 -19.38
C LEU A 2 5.97 1.86 -20.40
N SER A 3 4.70 1.64 -20.10
CA SER A 3 3.69 1.13 -21.05
C SER A 3 3.40 2.06 -22.24
N GLY A 4 3.87 3.31 -22.22
CA GLY A 4 3.52 4.35 -23.19
C GLY A 4 2.29 5.18 -22.80
N ARG A 5 1.47 4.71 -21.84
CA ARG A 5 0.30 5.46 -21.33
C ARG A 5 0.70 6.68 -20.53
N ARG A 6 -0.21 7.65 -20.45
CA ARG A 6 -0.09 8.88 -19.65
C ARG A 6 -1.36 9.03 -18.81
N LEU A 7 -1.20 9.52 -17.59
CA LEU A 7 -2.29 9.76 -16.66
C LEU A 7 -2.41 11.28 -16.44
N ASP A 8 -3.60 11.83 -16.58
CA ASP A 8 -3.90 13.18 -16.12
C ASP A 8 -3.99 13.16 -14.58
N LEU A 9 -3.20 14.01 -13.92
CA LEU A 9 -3.16 14.07 -12.46
C LEU A 9 -4.41 14.73 -11.89
N LEU A 10 -4.99 15.70 -12.59
CA LEU A 10 -6.14 16.47 -12.09
C LEU A 10 -7.45 15.74 -12.33
N ASP A 11 -7.51 14.94 -13.40
CA ASP A 11 -8.68 14.15 -13.81
C ASP A 11 -8.28 12.73 -14.29
N PRO A 12 -7.81 11.86 -13.36
CA PRO A 12 -7.33 10.53 -13.74
C PRO A 12 -8.47 9.65 -14.25
N THR A 13 -8.38 9.24 -15.51
CA THR A 13 -9.34 8.31 -16.10
C THR A 13 -8.97 6.86 -15.75
N PRO A 14 -9.92 6.02 -15.28
CA PRO A 14 -9.64 4.62 -14.94
C PRO A 14 -8.96 3.86 -16.08
N MET A 15 -9.36 4.13 -17.33
CA MET A 15 -8.80 3.45 -18.51
C MET A 15 -7.31 3.71 -18.74
N ASP A 16 -6.73 4.77 -18.16
CA ASP A 16 -5.30 5.08 -18.26
C ASP A 16 -4.43 4.38 -17.22
N ILE A 17 -5.06 3.65 -16.31
CA ILE A 17 -4.39 2.92 -15.23
C ILE A 17 -4.18 1.47 -15.66
N GLU A 18 -2.94 1.01 -15.56
CA GLU A 18 -2.56 -0.37 -15.84
C GLU A 18 -1.76 -0.93 -14.66
N ILE A 19 -2.07 -2.18 -14.29
CA ILE A 19 -1.45 -2.81 -13.12
C ILE A 19 0.07 -2.93 -13.26
N VAL A 20 0.57 -3.12 -14.48
CA VAL A 20 2.00 -3.20 -14.78
C VAL A 20 2.73 -1.89 -14.49
N ASP A 21 2.07 -0.74 -14.69
CA ASP A 21 2.64 0.58 -14.38
C ASP A 21 2.63 0.84 -12.87
N ILE A 22 1.54 0.47 -12.17
CA ILE A 22 1.45 0.53 -10.71
C ILE A 22 2.56 -0.34 -10.10
N ALA A 23 2.60 -1.61 -10.45
CA ALA A 23 3.57 -2.56 -9.90
C ALA A 23 5.02 -2.14 -10.18
N HIS A 24 5.28 -1.54 -11.34
CA HIS A 24 6.60 -0.96 -11.61
C HIS A 24 6.90 0.22 -10.70
N GLY A 25 6.02 1.23 -10.62
CA GLY A 25 6.26 2.39 -9.78
C GLY A 25 6.44 2.00 -8.30
N LEU A 26 5.49 1.25 -7.74
CA LEU A 26 5.52 0.88 -6.31
C LEU A 26 6.74 0.04 -5.92
N ALA A 27 7.29 -0.77 -6.83
CA ALA A 27 8.48 -1.57 -6.55
C ALA A 27 9.78 -0.74 -6.46
N PHE A 28 9.79 0.49 -6.99
CA PHE A 28 10.94 1.40 -6.96
C PHE A 28 10.75 2.57 -5.99
N VAL A 29 9.53 2.83 -5.53
CA VAL A 29 9.28 3.81 -4.47
C VAL A 29 9.64 3.19 -3.13
N ALA A 30 10.65 3.76 -2.48
CA ALA A 30 11.08 3.36 -1.15
C ALA A 30 10.22 4.02 -0.07
N ARG A 31 9.83 3.26 0.94
CA ARG A 31 9.23 3.79 2.18
C ARG A 31 10.29 4.25 3.15
N TRP A 32 9.86 4.94 4.21
CA TRP A 32 10.72 5.42 5.30
C TRP A 32 11.86 6.31 4.80
N ASN A 33 11.67 6.98 3.66
CA ASN A 33 12.71 7.74 2.94
C ASN A 33 13.98 6.92 2.67
N GLY A 34 13.86 5.59 2.52
CA GLY A 34 14.97 4.67 2.33
C GLY A 34 15.80 4.37 3.59
N GLN A 35 15.42 4.87 4.76
CA GLN A 35 16.11 4.62 6.03
C GLN A 35 15.72 3.27 6.63
N THR A 36 16.03 2.19 5.90
CA THR A 36 15.72 0.81 6.32
C THR A 36 16.98 -0.07 6.32
N GLN A 37 17.07 -0.97 7.29
CA GLN A 37 18.14 -1.98 7.36
C GLN A 37 17.88 -3.13 6.37
N GLY A 38 18.84 -3.40 5.49
CA GLY A 38 18.83 -4.48 4.50
C GLY A 38 19.53 -4.10 3.20
N ASP A 39 19.73 -5.07 2.31
CA ASP A 39 20.46 -4.86 1.06
C ASP A 39 19.65 -4.11 -0.01
N TRP A 40 18.32 -4.08 0.13
CA TRP A 40 17.39 -3.44 -0.80
C TRP A 40 16.44 -2.49 -0.07
N PRO A 41 15.95 -1.42 -0.71
CA PRO A 41 14.94 -0.55 -0.12
C PRO A 41 13.65 -1.32 0.17
N TYR A 42 13.02 -1.05 1.32
CA TYR A 42 11.67 -1.55 1.57
C TYR A 42 10.66 -0.75 0.73
N SER A 43 10.15 -1.38 -0.33
CA SER A 43 9.32 -0.71 -1.34
C SER A 43 7.85 -0.61 -0.93
N VAL A 44 7.10 0.31 -1.55
CA VAL A 44 5.64 0.40 -1.38
C VAL A 44 4.95 -0.88 -1.86
N ALA A 45 5.52 -1.59 -2.85
CA ALA A 45 5.01 -2.89 -3.28
C ALA A 45 5.12 -3.96 -2.16
N GLU A 46 6.25 -4.03 -1.44
CA GLU A 46 6.39 -4.96 -0.30
C GLU A 46 5.44 -4.61 0.84
N HIS A 47 5.29 -3.31 1.14
CA HIS A 47 4.31 -2.83 2.09
C HIS A 47 2.89 -3.25 1.71
N SER A 48 2.49 -3.02 0.47
CA SER A 48 1.14 -3.35 -0.01
C SER A 48 0.84 -4.85 0.09
N LEU A 49 1.83 -5.71 -0.19
CA LEU A 49 1.72 -7.17 0.00
C LEU A 49 1.52 -7.52 1.48
N LEU A 50 2.30 -6.94 2.38
CA LEU A 50 2.18 -7.18 3.82
C LEU A 50 0.83 -6.67 4.37
N VAL A 51 0.36 -5.51 3.90
CA VAL A 51 -0.95 -4.97 4.28
C VAL A 51 -2.10 -5.87 3.82
N GLU A 52 -2.03 -6.43 2.61
CA GLU A 52 -3.02 -7.42 2.15
C GLU A 52 -3.00 -8.70 2.99
N GLU A 53 -1.81 -9.22 3.33
CA GLU A 53 -1.66 -10.38 4.20
C GLU A 53 -2.28 -10.13 5.59
N ILE A 54 -1.96 -9.00 6.21
CA ILE A 54 -2.51 -8.60 7.52
C ILE A 54 -4.03 -8.40 7.43
N PHE A 55 -4.52 -7.72 6.38
CA PHE A 55 -5.95 -7.54 6.16
C PHE A 55 -6.66 -8.90 6.06
N GLY A 56 -6.05 -9.84 5.32
CA GLY A 56 -6.55 -11.20 5.17
C GLY A 56 -6.67 -11.99 6.46
N LEU A 57 -5.83 -11.70 7.45
CA LEU A 57 -5.81 -12.35 8.77
C LEU A 57 -6.75 -11.68 9.78
N THR A 58 -7.05 -10.39 9.61
CA THR A 58 -7.66 -9.57 10.67
C THR A 58 -9.01 -8.95 10.30
N ALA A 59 -9.35 -8.89 9.01
CA ALA A 59 -10.63 -8.33 8.58
C ALA A 59 -11.78 -9.28 8.92
N PRO A 60 -12.97 -8.76 9.31
CA PRO A 60 -14.13 -9.59 9.61
C PRO A 60 -14.67 -10.33 8.38
N GLU A 61 -14.50 -9.74 7.18
CA GLU A 61 -14.91 -10.32 5.90
C GLU A 61 -13.79 -10.13 4.86
N PRO A 62 -12.77 -11.00 4.85
CA PRO A 62 -11.59 -10.87 3.99
C PRO A 62 -11.86 -11.43 2.59
N SER A 63 -12.96 -11.00 1.94
CA SER A 63 -13.28 -11.40 0.57
C SER A 63 -12.18 -10.97 -0.40
N LEU A 64 -12.05 -11.68 -1.53
CA LEU A 64 -10.99 -11.42 -2.52
C LEU A 64 -11.07 -9.99 -3.06
N ARG A 65 -12.29 -9.47 -3.24
CA ARG A 65 -12.55 -8.06 -3.57
C ARG A 65 -11.95 -7.09 -2.55
N TRP A 66 -12.08 -7.36 -1.26
CA TRP A 66 -11.57 -6.45 -0.22
C TRP A 66 -10.08 -6.63 0.05
N ARG A 67 -9.54 -7.83 -0.17
CA ARG A 67 -8.10 -8.07 -0.24
C ARG A 67 -7.46 -7.32 -1.42
N LEU A 68 -8.11 -7.29 -2.58
CA LEU A 68 -7.66 -6.49 -3.72
C LEU A 68 -7.63 -5.00 -3.36
N ALA A 69 -8.66 -4.49 -2.68
CA ALA A 69 -8.67 -3.12 -2.18
C ALA A 69 -7.54 -2.84 -1.17
N ALA A 70 -7.19 -3.82 -0.32
CA ALA A 70 -6.05 -3.71 0.58
C ALA A 70 -4.70 -3.70 -0.17
N LEU A 71 -4.53 -4.56 -1.19
CA LEU A 71 -3.32 -4.59 -2.02
C LEU A 71 -3.12 -3.27 -2.79
N LEU A 72 -4.21 -2.63 -3.21
CA LEU A 72 -4.18 -1.41 -4.02
C LEU A 72 -4.26 -0.11 -3.21
N HIS A 73 -4.23 -0.17 -1.86
CA HIS A 73 -4.52 0.99 -1.04
C HIS A 73 -3.53 2.16 -1.23
N ASP A 74 -2.25 1.84 -1.44
CA ASP A 74 -1.18 2.80 -1.74
C ASP A 74 -0.86 2.87 -3.25
N ALA A 75 -1.71 2.30 -4.11
CA ALA A 75 -1.53 2.38 -5.56
C ALA A 75 -1.31 3.82 -6.08
N PRO A 76 -1.98 4.88 -5.58
CA PRO A 76 -1.73 6.26 -6.01
C PRO A 76 -0.24 6.68 -5.96
N GLU A 77 0.56 6.10 -5.07
CA GLU A 77 1.95 6.46 -4.85
C GLU A 77 2.86 6.13 -6.05
N TYR A 78 2.42 5.30 -7.01
CA TYR A 78 3.13 5.09 -8.27
C TYR A 78 3.23 6.38 -9.13
N VAL A 79 2.38 7.36 -8.84
CA VAL A 79 2.30 8.66 -9.52
C VAL A 79 2.79 9.79 -8.63
N ILE A 80 2.31 9.84 -7.37
CA ILE A 80 2.60 10.96 -6.46
C ILE A 80 3.79 10.72 -5.52
N GLY A 81 4.35 9.50 -5.51
CA GLY A 81 5.41 9.07 -4.60
C GLY A 81 4.93 8.75 -3.18
N ASP A 82 5.75 7.99 -2.44
CA ASP A 82 5.56 7.78 -0.99
C ASP A 82 5.90 9.07 -0.27
N MET A 83 5.05 9.40 0.69
CA MET A 83 5.21 10.59 1.50
C MET A 83 4.91 10.26 2.95
N ILE A 84 5.90 10.45 3.81
CA ILE A 84 5.74 10.19 5.24
C ILE A 84 4.59 11.01 5.82
N SER A 85 3.83 10.40 6.73
CA SER A 85 2.61 10.97 7.32
C SER A 85 2.77 12.42 7.83
N PRO A 86 3.90 12.82 8.48
CA PRO A 86 4.10 14.21 8.89
C PRO A 86 4.10 15.22 7.73
N VAL A 87 4.60 14.84 6.54
CA VAL A 87 4.61 15.72 5.37
C VAL A 87 3.20 15.79 4.75
N LYS A 88 2.47 14.65 4.69
CA LYS A 88 1.07 14.63 4.22
C LYS A 88 0.19 15.61 5.00
N ALA A 89 0.43 15.77 6.31
CA ALA A 89 -0.28 16.72 7.16
C ALA A 89 -0.02 18.21 6.83
N VAL A 90 1.09 18.53 6.18
CA VAL A 90 1.50 19.91 5.85
C VAL A 90 1.10 20.32 4.43
N LEU A 91 0.96 19.38 3.48
CA LEU A 91 0.62 19.69 2.08
C LEU A 91 -0.83 20.18 1.87
N GLY A 92 -1.68 20.10 2.89
CA GLY A 92 -3.02 20.66 2.85
C GLY A 92 -4.01 19.89 1.96
N GLU A 93 -5.19 20.48 1.79
CA GLU A 93 -6.36 19.80 1.21
C GLU A 93 -6.19 19.42 -0.26
N GLY A 94 -5.41 20.19 -1.02
CA GLY A 94 -5.17 19.93 -2.44
C GLY A 94 -4.50 18.58 -2.70
N TYR A 95 -3.53 18.20 -1.86
CA TYR A 95 -2.88 16.89 -1.95
C TYR A 95 -3.84 15.76 -1.59
N GLY A 96 -4.63 15.93 -0.51
CA GLY A 96 -5.63 14.93 -0.12
C GLY A 96 -6.71 14.71 -1.18
N ALA A 97 -7.14 15.77 -1.86
CA ALA A 97 -8.09 15.66 -2.97
C ALA A 97 -7.49 14.93 -4.18
N LEU A 98 -6.23 15.19 -4.52
CA LEU A 98 -5.50 14.49 -5.58
C LEU A 98 -5.38 12.99 -5.28
N ASP A 99 -4.90 12.64 -4.10
CA ASP A 99 -4.78 11.25 -3.63
C ASP A 99 -6.13 10.51 -3.69
N ALA A 100 -7.19 11.16 -3.20
CA ALA A 100 -8.54 10.59 -3.23
C ALA A 100 -9.07 10.35 -4.65
N ARG A 101 -8.76 11.21 -5.63
CA ARG A 101 -9.15 11.03 -7.05
C ARG A 101 -8.38 9.88 -7.69
N LEU A 102 -7.08 9.80 -7.46
CA LEU A 102 -6.26 8.68 -7.94
C LEU A 102 -6.75 7.34 -7.37
N ALA A 103 -7.03 7.28 -6.06
CA ALA A 103 -7.56 6.08 -5.42
C ALA A 103 -8.90 5.67 -6.05
N GLN A 104 -9.81 6.61 -6.30
CA GLN A 104 -11.09 6.33 -6.97
C GLN A 104 -10.90 5.79 -8.40
N ALA A 105 -9.99 6.38 -9.17
CA ALA A 105 -9.70 5.92 -10.53
C ALA A 105 -9.10 4.50 -10.54
N VAL A 106 -8.17 4.21 -9.62
CA VAL A 106 -7.62 2.87 -9.39
C VAL A 106 -8.75 1.90 -9.04
N HIS A 107 -9.59 2.23 -8.06
CA HIS A 107 -10.69 1.36 -7.64
C HIS A 107 -11.59 1.00 -8.83
N LEU A 108 -12.04 1.99 -9.59
CA LEU A 108 -12.90 1.80 -10.75
C LEU A 108 -12.24 0.92 -11.82
N ARG A 109 -10.93 1.12 -12.07
CA ARG A 109 -10.17 0.32 -13.04
C ARG A 109 -10.17 -1.18 -12.73
N PHE A 110 -10.22 -1.53 -11.45
CA PHE A 110 -10.16 -2.91 -10.98
C PHE A 110 -11.50 -3.41 -10.39
N GLY A 111 -12.63 -2.80 -10.78
CA GLY A 111 -13.97 -3.29 -10.40
C GLY A 111 -14.37 -3.05 -8.93
N LEU A 112 -13.61 -2.23 -8.21
CA LEU A 112 -13.93 -1.81 -6.84
C LEU A 112 -14.88 -0.58 -6.86
N PRO A 113 -15.66 -0.35 -5.79
CA PRO A 113 -16.41 0.89 -5.66
C PRO A 113 -15.43 2.07 -5.59
N ALA A 114 -15.71 3.17 -6.29
CA ALA A 114 -14.88 4.38 -6.24
C ALA A 114 -14.56 4.79 -4.79
N THR A 115 -15.59 4.81 -3.94
CA THR A 115 -15.45 4.96 -2.49
C THR A 115 -15.72 3.64 -1.79
N LEU A 116 -14.72 3.09 -1.11
CA LEU A 116 -14.85 1.85 -0.36
C LEU A 116 -15.84 2.01 0.82
N PRO A 117 -16.56 0.94 1.21
CA PRO A 117 -17.35 0.95 2.43
C PRO A 117 -16.50 1.35 3.65
N ARG A 118 -17.09 2.14 4.56
CA ARG A 118 -16.37 2.70 5.72
C ARG A 118 -15.65 1.64 6.56
N GLU A 119 -16.30 0.50 6.77
CA GLU A 119 -15.75 -0.61 7.57
C GLU A 119 -14.54 -1.26 6.89
N ILE A 120 -14.58 -1.43 5.57
CA ILE A 120 -13.47 -1.96 4.77
C ILE A 120 -12.31 -0.98 4.78
N LYS A 121 -12.55 0.31 4.53
CA LYS A 121 -11.52 1.36 4.62
C LYS A 121 -10.87 1.39 6.00
N ALA A 122 -11.66 1.26 7.07
CA ALA A 122 -11.14 1.22 8.43
C ALA A 122 -10.32 -0.05 8.70
N ALA A 123 -10.72 -1.20 8.15
CA ALA A 123 -9.97 -2.45 8.28
C ALA A 123 -8.63 -2.40 7.53
N ILE A 124 -8.59 -1.87 6.31
CA ILE A 124 -7.34 -1.62 5.57
C ILE A 124 -6.44 -0.69 6.38
N LYS A 125 -6.98 0.40 6.94
CA LYS A 125 -6.17 1.33 7.74
C LYS A 125 -5.60 0.70 9.01
N ARG A 126 -6.30 -0.27 9.62
CA ARG A 126 -5.76 -1.04 10.74
C ARG A 126 -4.62 -1.96 10.29
N ALA A 127 -4.78 -2.64 9.16
CA ALA A 127 -3.72 -3.48 8.59
C ALA A 127 -2.47 -2.68 8.22
N ASP A 128 -2.64 -1.53 7.58
CA ASP A 128 -1.57 -0.55 7.30
C ASP A 128 -0.82 -0.14 8.58
N LYS A 129 -1.54 0.21 9.65
CA LYS A 129 -0.91 0.55 10.94
C LYS A 129 -0.11 -0.59 11.55
N VAL A 130 -0.60 -1.83 11.46
CA VAL A 130 0.14 -3.01 11.93
C VAL A 130 1.40 -3.22 11.08
N SER A 131 1.31 -3.05 9.76
CA SER A 131 2.46 -3.11 8.86
C SER A 131 3.49 -2.04 9.22
N ALA A 132 3.07 -0.78 9.38
CA ALA A 132 3.93 0.33 9.74
C ALA A 132 4.61 0.11 11.11
N TRP A 133 3.91 -0.45 12.10
CA TRP A 133 4.51 -0.81 13.39
C TRP A 133 5.60 -1.87 13.22
N LEU A 134 5.34 -2.91 12.43
CA LEU A 134 6.30 -4.00 12.20
C LEU A 134 7.52 -3.49 11.44
N GLU A 135 7.31 -2.69 10.39
CA GLU A 135 8.37 -2.03 9.63
C GLU A 135 9.24 -1.14 10.52
N ALA A 136 8.60 -0.28 11.33
CA ALA A 136 9.28 0.66 12.21
C ALA A 136 10.25 -0.06 13.16
N THR A 137 9.76 -1.11 13.82
CA THR A 137 10.50 -1.84 14.86
C THR A 137 11.54 -2.82 14.32
N ARG A 138 11.37 -3.31 13.09
CA ARG A 138 12.25 -4.35 12.52
C ARG A 138 13.28 -3.79 11.57
N ILE A 139 12.94 -2.78 10.78
CA ILE A 139 13.81 -2.31 9.69
C ILE A 139 14.09 -0.82 9.73
N ALA A 140 13.20 0.03 10.25
CA ALA A 140 13.40 1.49 10.26
C ALA A 140 14.00 2.06 11.56
N GLY A 141 14.41 1.19 12.49
CA GLY A 141 15.21 1.58 13.67
C GLY A 141 14.44 2.20 14.83
N PHE A 142 13.11 2.13 14.85
CA PHE A 142 12.31 2.63 15.96
C PHE A 142 12.31 1.63 17.12
N SER A 143 12.26 2.15 18.36
CA SER A 143 11.96 1.32 19.52
C SER A 143 10.49 0.87 19.51
N VAL A 144 10.20 -0.23 20.21
CA VAL A 144 8.81 -0.69 20.43
C VAL A 144 7.95 0.41 21.08
N THR A 145 8.50 1.12 22.07
CA THR A 145 7.79 2.21 22.75
C THR A 145 7.42 3.35 21.80
N GLU A 146 8.31 3.72 20.88
CA GLU A 146 8.01 4.75 19.88
C GLU A 146 6.97 4.27 18.87
N ALA A 147 7.10 3.03 18.39
CA ALA A 147 6.16 2.44 17.45
C ALA A 147 4.75 2.29 18.06
N ASP A 148 4.64 1.87 19.33
CA ASP A 148 3.38 1.81 20.08
C ASP A 148 2.70 3.18 20.15
N ARG A 149 3.47 4.24 20.39
CA ARG A 149 2.94 5.61 20.45
C ARG A 149 2.46 6.11 19.09
N LEU A 150 3.19 5.82 18.01
CA LEU A 150 2.93 6.37 16.68
C LEU A 150 1.86 5.57 15.91
N PHE A 151 1.93 4.25 15.97
CA PHE A 151 1.11 3.35 15.14
C PHE A 151 0.06 2.60 15.97
N GLY A 152 0.24 2.52 17.29
CA GLY A 152 -0.56 1.70 18.18
C GLY A 152 0.00 0.28 18.27
N ARG A 153 -0.13 -0.34 19.45
CA ARG A 153 0.30 -1.72 19.66
C ARG A 153 -0.56 -2.68 18.82
N PRO A 154 0.06 -3.56 18.01
CA PRO A 154 -0.68 -4.58 17.26
C PRO A 154 -1.46 -5.52 18.19
N PRO A 155 -2.63 -6.03 17.77
CA PRO A 155 -3.35 -7.03 18.54
C PRO A 155 -2.50 -8.29 18.75
N ASP A 156 -2.71 -8.96 19.89
CA ASP A 156 -1.94 -10.14 20.24
C ASP A 156 -2.12 -11.25 19.18
N GLY A 157 -1.02 -11.93 18.84
CA GLY A 157 -1.00 -13.01 17.86
C GLY A 157 -0.99 -12.58 16.39
N VAL A 158 -1.39 -11.35 16.04
CA VAL A 158 -1.42 -10.87 14.64
C VAL A 158 -0.06 -10.89 13.97
N LEU A 159 1.00 -10.65 14.73
CA LEU A 159 2.37 -10.64 14.22
C LEU A 159 2.95 -12.04 13.99
N ALA A 160 2.30 -13.09 14.50
CA ALA A 160 2.83 -14.44 14.42
C ALA A 160 2.82 -14.93 12.96
N GLY A 161 4.00 -15.29 12.44
CA GLY A 161 4.16 -15.79 11.08
C GLY A 161 4.28 -14.73 10.00
N LEU A 162 4.08 -13.44 10.30
CA LEU A 162 4.33 -12.35 9.36
C LEU A 162 5.83 -12.22 9.09
N VAL A 163 6.19 -12.11 7.82
CA VAL A 163 7.59 -11.98 7.37
C VAL A 163 7.76 -10.69 6.58
N LEU A 164 8.60 -9.79 7.10
CA LEU A 164 9.09 -8.65 6.34
C LEU A 164 10.10 -9.11 5.30
N ARG A 165 9.86 -8.75 4.05
CA ARG A 165 10.72 -9.08 2.91
C ARG A 165 11.21 -7.79 2.27
N LEU A 166 12.52 -7.70 2.03
CA LEU A 166 13.16 -6.61 1.31
C LEU A 166 13.72 -7.19 0.01
N ARG A 167 12.81 -7.49 -0.93
CA ARG A 167 13.20 -8.07 -2.22
C ARG A 167 13.82 -7.00 -3.12
N PRO A 168 14.69 -7.38 -4.07
CA PRO A 168 15.03 -6.53 -5.20
C PRO A 168 13.77 -6.01 -5.91
N PRO A 169 13.77 -4.78 -6.48
CA PRO A 169 12.59 -4.21 -7.13
C PRO A 169 11.95 -5.10 -8.21
N THR A 170 12.76 -5.87 -8.94
CA THR A 170 12.26 -6.81 -9.95
C THR A 170 11.43 -7.94 -9.36
N GLU A 171 11.83 -8.45 -8.19
CA GLU A 171 11.12 -9.51 -7.47
C GLU A 171 9.89 -8.98 -6.74
N ALA A 172 9.99 -7.79 -6.10
CA ALA A 172 8.84 -7.13 -5.47
C ALA A 172 7.73 -6.85 -6.49
N ARG A 173 8.09 -6.33 -7.67
CA ARG A 173 7.16 -6.14 -8.79
C ARG A 173 6.51 -7.44 -9.23
N ALA A 174 7.28 -8.51 -9.38
CA ALA A 174 6.76 -9.82 -9.80
C ALA A 174 5.78 -10.40 -8.77
N ALA A 175 6.12 -10.31 -7.47
CA ALA A 175 5.27 -10.76 -6.38
C ALA A 175 3.95 -9.96 -6.30
N PHE A 176 4.01 -8.63 -6.46
CA PHE A 176 2.82 -7.78 -6.50
C PHE A 176 1.90 -8.13 -7.67
N LEU A 177 2.46 -8.33 -8.87
CA LEU A 177 1.68 -8.71 -10.06
C LEU A 177 1.03 -10.09 -9.91
N ALA A 178 1.79 -11.08 -9.40
CA ALA A 178 1.28 -12.41 -9.14
C ALA A 178 0.11 -12.36 -8.15
N ARG A 179 0.28 -11.64 -7.03
CA ARG A 179 -0.76 -11.51 -6.02
C ARG A 179 -2.00 -10.78 -6.52
N HIS A 180 -1.82 -9.73 -7.32
CA HIS A 180 -2.93 -9.05 -7.97
C HIS A 180 -3.70 -9.99 -8.91
N ALA A 181 -3.01 -10.78 -9.73
CA ALA A 181 -3.67 -11.74 -10.64
C ALA A 181 -4.51 -12.77 -9.86
N GLU A 182 -3.95 -13.35 -8.79
CA GLU A 182 -4.67 -14.29 -7.91
C GLU A 182 -5.96 -13.68 -7.32
N LEU A 183 -5.94 -12.40 -6.96
CA LEU A 183 -7.10 -11.70 -6.38
C LEU A 183 -8.14 -11.28 -7.43
N MET A 184 -7.76 -11.22 -8.71
CA MET A 184 -8.64 -10.88 -9.83
C MET A 184 -9.31 -12.10 -10.49
N GLU A 185 -8.75 -13.30 -10.32
CA GLU A 185 -9.20 -14.54 -10.98
C GLU A 185 -10.40 -15.23 -10.31
N ALA A 186 -11.06 -14.61 -9.33
CA ALA A 186 -12.08 -15.25 -8.51
C ALA A 186 -13.47 -14.59 -8.53
#